data_AF-A0A1M7F8R9-F1
#
_entry.id   AF-A0A1M7F8R9-F1
#
_cell.length_a   1.000
_cell.length_b   1.000
_cell.length_c   1.000
_cell.angle_alpha   90.00
_cell.angle_beta   90.00
_cell.angle_gamma   90.00
#
_symmetry.space_group_name_H-M   'P 1'
#
loop_
_entity.id
_entity.type
_entity.pdbx_description
1 polymer ?
#
loop_
_entity_poly.entity_id
_entity_poly.type
_entity_poly.pdbx_seq_one_letter_code
_entity_poly.pdbx_strand_id
1 'polypeptide(L)'
;MNLLFRNFILLVLMLAASGLALALRPTQKIADLGPGINLNTMIPHAFGNWSEEQQNSVQMVDPQQQEMIEKIYTQTLSRVYKDNHDYRIMLAIAYGDDQRDSMQMHYPEVCYPAQGFSLQSKQTGTLATENGLIPVTRILTNLGQRNEPVTYWTTVGNRVFQGGLQKKLAEMSYGLNGKIPDGMLIRVSSIDAEAPRAYEMQAQFIDQMLGALTSEHRQKLNGMPGSGHQ
;
A
#
# COMPACT_ATOMS: atom_id res chain seq x y z
N MET A 1 47.07 -20.22 -16.50
CA MET A 1 46.12 -19.42 -17.31
C MET A 1 46.71 -18.04 -17.51
N ASN A 2 46.94 -17.60 -18.75
CA ASN A 2 47.59 -16.31 -19.02
C ASN A 2 46.72 -15.14 -18.55
N LEU A 3 47.36 -14.11 -17.97
CA LEU A 3 46.69 -12.94 -17.39
C LEU A 3 45.77 -12.25 -18.41
N LEU A 4 46.21 -12.13 -19.67
CA LEU A 4 45.46 -11.56 -20.78
C LEU A 4 44.19 -12.35 -21.11
N PHE A 5 44.25 -13.68 -21.07
CA PHE A 5 43.10 -14.55 -21.33
C PHE A 5 42.04 -14.41 -20.22
N ARG A 6 42.46 -14.32 -18.95
CA ARG A 6 41.56 -14.06 -17.83
C ARG A 6 40.88 -12.70 -17.96
N ASN A 7 41.63 -11.65 -18.31
CA ASN A 7 41.08 -10.30 -18.47
C ASN A 7 40.09 -10.23 -19.64
N PHE A 8 40.37 -10.94 -20.74
CA PHE A 8 39.44 -11.03 -21.86
C PHE A 8 38.13 -11.75 -21.50
N ILE A 9 38.21 -12.86 -20.77
CA ILE A 9 37.02 -13.55 -20.25
C ILE A 9 36.20 -12.62 -19.35
N LEU A 10 36.86 -11.90 -18.44
CA LEU A 10 36.18 -10.95 -17.57
C LEU A 10 35.50 -9.82 -18.37
N LEU A 11 36.16 -9.26 -19.38
CA LEU A 11 35.57 -8.24 -20.26
C LEU A 11 34.32 -8.77 -20.97
N VAL A 12 34.39 -9.97 -21.55
CA VAL A 12 33.25 -10.60 -22.23
C VAL A 12 32.10 -10.86 -21.26
N LEU A 13 32.40 -11.36 -20.05
CA LEU A 13 31.38 -11.57 -19.01
C LEU A 13 30.73 -10.25 -18.57
N MET A 14 31.50 -9.17 -18.41
CA MET A 14 30.97 -7.85 -18.03
C MET A 14 30.10 -7.25 -19.14
N LEU A 15 30.52 -7.36 -20.41
CA LEU A 15 29.74 -6.89 -21.55
C LEU A 15 28.47 -7.72 -21.74
N ALA A 16 28.55 -9.05 -21.59
CA ALA A 16 27.40 -9.93 -21.64
C ALA A 16 26.40 -9.61 -20.51
N ALA A 17 26.89 -9.43 -19.27
CA ALA A 17 26.05 -9.04 -18.14
C ALA A 17 25.38 -7.67 -18.35
N SER A 18 26.12 -6.69 -18.89
CA SER A 18 25.57 -5.36 -19.21
C SER A 18 24.52 -5.41 -20.31
N GLY A 19 24.78 -6.17 -21.38
CA GLY A 19 23.81 -6.40 -22.47
C GLY A 19 22.55 -7.12 -21.97
N LEU A 20 22.71 -8.14 -21.13
CA LEU A 20 21.58 -8.83 -20.49
C LEU A 20 20.77 -7.89 -19.60
N ALA A 21 21.44 -7.04 -18.81
CA ALA A 21 20.78 -6.08 -17.92
C ALA A 21 19.96 -5.04 -18.69
N LEU A 22 20.46 -4.58 -19.85
CA LEU A 22 19.72 -3.68 -20.73
C LEU A 22 18.52 -4.38 -21.39
N ALA A 23 18.70 -5.61 -21.87
CA ALA A 23 17.65 -6.38 -22.52
C ALA A 23 16.53 -6.82 -21.55
N LEU A 24 16.87 -7.09 -20.29
CA LEU A 24 15.93 -7.52 -19.24
C LEU A 24 15.36 -6.34 -18.43
N ARG A 25 15.65 -5.09 -18.80
CA ARG A 25 15.11 -3.92 -18.10
C ARG A 25 13.60 -3.82 -18.33
N PRO A 26 12.76 -3.84 -17.28
CA PRO A 26 11.32 -3.74 -17.45
C PRO A 26 10.92 -2.33 -17.92
N THR A 27 10.11 -2.27 -18.98
CA THR A 27 9.68 -1.03 -19.64
C THR A 27 8.17 -0.83 -19.65
N GLN A 28 7.38 -1.88 -19.43
CA GLN A 28 5.92 -1.82 -19.49
C GLN A 28 5.31 -1.69 -18.10
N LYS A 29 4.55 -0.63 -17.82
CA LYS A 29 3.81 -0.49 -16.55
C LYS A 29 2.54 -1.32 -16.59
N ILE A 30 2.27 -2.07 -15.52
CA ILE A 30 1.00 -2.79 -15.35
C ILE A 30 -0.16 -1.79 -15.25
N ALA A 31 0.08 -0.60 -14.68
CA ALA A 31 -0.88 0.48 -14.62
C ALA A 31 -1.40 0.90 -16.01
N ASP A 32 -0.54 0.86 -17.04
CA ASP A 32 -0.90 1.26 -18.41
C ASP A 32 -1.70 0.18 -19.17
N LEU A 33 -1.80 -1.03 -18.60
CA LEU A 33 -2.44 -2.19 -19.23
C LEU A 33 -3.86 -2.46 -18.71
N GLY A 34 -4.28 -1.80 -17.62
CA GLY A 34 -5.62 -1.91 -17.03
C GLY A 34 -6.43 -0.60 -17.15
N PRO A 35 -7.70 -0.57 -16.73
CA PRO A 35 -8.43 0.68 -16.64
C PRO A 35 -7.72 1.61 -15.65
N GLY A 36 -7.62 2.89 -16.03
CA GLY A 36 -6.93 3.89 -15.21
C GLY A 36 -7.53 3.95 -13.81
N ILE A 37 -6.67 3.80 -12.80
CA ILE A 37 -7.08 3.96 -11.39
C ILE A 37 -7.43 5.43 -11.18
N ASN A 38 -8.60 5.68 -10.60
CA ASN A 38 -8.96 6.99 -10.08
C ASN A 38 -9.54 6.80 -8.68
N LEU A 39 -8.73 7.06 -7.66
CA LEU A 39 -9.10 6.80 -6.26
C LEU A 39 -10.37 7.54 -5.84
N ASN A 40 -10.62 8.73 -6.40
CA ASN A 40 -11.79 9.54 -6.05
C ASN A 40 -13.10 8.91 -6.51
N THR A 41 -13.12 8.31 -7.71
CA THR A 41 -14.31 7.63 -8.24
C THR A 41 -14.39 6.17 -7.79
N MET A 42 -13.24 5.56 -7.50
CA MET A 42 -13.14 4.16 -7.09
C MET A 42 -13.70 3.94 -5.69
N ILE A 43 -13.36 4.80 -4.74
CA ILE A 43 -13.85 4.70 -3.36
C ILE A 43 -15.20 5.41 -3.27
N PRO A 44 -16.30 4.74 -2.85
CA PRO A 44 -17.61 5.37 -2.75
C PRO A 44 -17.66 6.40 -1.63
N HIS A 45 -18.42 7.48 -1.83
CA HIS A 45 -18.68 8.50 -0.79
C HIS A 45 -19.58 7.98 0.35
N ALA A 46 -20.34 6.91 0.14
CA ALA A 46 -21.16 6.27 1.16
C ALA A 46 -21.34 4.78 0.83
N PHE A 47 -21.44 3.95 1.88
CA PHE A 47 -21.68 2.51 1.77
C PHE A 47 -22.10 1.95 3.14
N GLY A 48 -22.99 0.96 3.15
CA GLY A 48 -23.53 0.43 4.40
C GLY A 48 -24.10 1.54 5.28
N ASN A 49 -23.58 1.67 6.50
CA ASN A 49 -23.95 2.75 7.43
C ASN A 49 -22.96 3.92 7.44
N TRP A 50 -21.93 3.88 6.59
CA TRP A 50 -20.87 4.89 6.53
C TRP A 50 -21.18 5.94 5.48
N SER A 51 -20.95 7.19 5.83
CA SER A 51 -21.00 8.33 4.91
C SER A 51 -19.77 9.18 5.09
N GLU A 52 -19.20 9.67 3.99
CA GLU A 52 -18.10 10.61 4.04
C GLU A 52 -18.56 11.89 4.73
N GLU A 53 -17.84 12.26 5.79
CA GLU A 53 -18.03 13.54 6.44
C GLU A 53 -17.40 14.60 5.54
N GLN A 54 -18.25 15.40 4.86
CA GLN A 54 -17.78 16.54 4.07
C GLN A 54 -17.25 17.62 5.00
N GLN A 55 -16.01 17.45 5.46
CA GLN A 55 -15.28 18.51 6.13
C GLN A 55 -14.51 19.34 5.12
N ASN A 56 -14.71 20.66 5.18
CA ASN A 56 -13.83 21.68 4.60
C ASN A 56 -12.47 21.74 5.34
N SER A 57 -11.87 20.59 5.67
CA SER A 57 -10.52 20.55 6.21
C SER A 57 -9.57 20.49 5.03
N VAL A 58 -9.18 21.67 4.55
CA VAL A 58 -7.86 21.86 3.97
C VAL A 58 -6.90 21.44 5.07
N GLN A 59 -6.60 20.15 5.16
CA GLN A 59 -5.46 19.67 5.92
C GLN A 59 -4.29 20.34 5.19
N MET A 60 -3.79 21.45 5.74
CA MET A 60 -2.59 22.11 5.26
C MET A 60 -1.46 21.12 5.48
N VAL A 61 -1.33 20.17 4.56
CA VAL A 61 -0.13 19.37 4.40
C VAL A 61 0.96 20.40 4.14
N ASP A 62 2.03 20.35 4.94
CA ASP A 62 3.18 21.20 4.72
C ASP A 62 3.58 21.12 3.24
N PRO A 63 3.74 22.23 2.51
CA PRO A 63 4.01 22.20 1.08
C PRO A 63 5.21 21.33 0.69
N GLN A 64 6.23 21.23 1.55
CA GLN A 64 7.38 20.36 1.31
C GLN A 64 7.02 18.87 1.46
N GLN A 65 6.14 18.54 2.39
CA GLN A 65 5.60 17.18 2.52
C GLN A 65 4.73 16.81 1.32
N GLN A 66 3.91 17.74 0.84
CA GLN A 66 3.06 17.54 -0.32
C GLN A 66 3.89 17.30 -1.59
N GLU A 67 4.93 18.10 -1.83
CA GLU A 67 5.85 17.89 -2.97
C GLU A 67 6.59 16.55 -2.88
N MET A 68 6.95 16.08 -1.68
CA MET A 68 7.56 14.77 -1.49
C MET A 68 6.57 13.64 -1.78
N ILE A 69 5.32 13.78 -1.33
CA ILE A 69 4.23 12.84 -1.58
C ILE A 69 3.94 12.74 -3.08
N GLU A 70 3.89 13.86 -3.80
CA GLU A 70 3.60 13.90 -5.25
C GLU A 70 4.73 13.34 -6.12
N LYS A 71 5.98 13.39 -5.64
CA LYS A 71 7.11 12.74 -6.33
C LYS A 71 7.07 11.21 -6.24
N ILE A 72 6.34 10.68 -5.26
CA ILE A 72 6.29 9.26 -4.94
C ILE A 72 4.95 8.71 -5.46
N TYR A 73 3.84 9.27 -5.04
CA TYR A 73 2.52 8.76 -5.38
C TYR A 73 1.90 9.48 -6.57
N THR A 74 1.41 8.69 -7.52
CA THR A 74 0.63 9.17 -8.66
C THR A 74 -0.73 9.69 -8.21
N GLN A 75 -1.32 9.08 -7.18
CA GLN A 75 -2.59 9.53 -6.58
C GLN A 75 -2.61 9.28 -5.08
N THR A 76 -3.24 10.19 -4.34
CA THR A 76 -3.55 10.00 -2.93
C THR A 76 -5.03 10.27 -2.67
N LEU A 77 -5.57 9.59 -1.66
CA LEU A 77 -6.91 9.79 -1.13
C LEU A 77 -6.82 9.94 0.38
N SER A 78 -7.50 10.93 0.93
CA SER A 78 -7.72 11.09 2.37
C SER A 78 -9.19 11.43 2.58
N ARG A 79 -9.90 10.58 3.33
CA ARG A 79 -11.33 10.76 3.63
C ARG A 79 -11.63 10.39 5.08
N VAL A 80 -12.60 11.08 5.65
CA VAL A 80 -13.18 10.73 6.95
C VAL A 80 -14.59 10.21 6.71
N TYR A 81 -14.88 9.02 7.21
CA TYR A 81 -16.21 8.45 7.20
C TYR A 81 -16.79 8.45 8.59
N LYS A 82 -18.10 8.66 8.67
CA LYS A 82 -18.87 8.67 9.89
C LYS A 82 -20.00 7.65 9.78
N ASP A 83 -20.22 6.86 10.83
CA ASP A 83 -21.37 5.97 10.92
C ASP A 83 -22.59 6.64 11.60
N ASN A 84 -23.68 5.89 11.71
CA ASN A 84 -24.91 6.34 12.36
C ASN A 84 -24.79 6.54 13.88
N HIS A 85 -23.68 6.12 14.51
CA HIS A 85 -23.39 6.28 15.94
C HIS A 85 -22.31 7.33 16.21
N ASP A 86 -22.04 8.21 15.24
CA ASP A 86 -20.99 9.24 15.31
C ASP A 86 -19.54 8.69 15.39
N TYR A 87 -19.32 7.40 15.16
CA TYR A 87 -17.98 6.82 15.08
C TYR A 87 -17.30 7.27 13.79
N ARG A 88 -16.01 7.64 13.88
CA ARG A 88 -15.24 8.17 12.75
C ARG A 88 -14.08 7.27 12.38
N ILE A 89 -13.93 7.04 11.08
CA ILE A 89 -12.81 6.33 10.49
C ILE A 89 -12.12 7.22 9.47
N MET A 90 -10.80 7.29 9.57
CA MET A 90 -9.92 7.97 8.62
C MET A 90 -9.37 6.93 7.65
N LEU A 91 -9.69 7.08 6.36
CA LEU A 91 -9.15 6.29 5.27
C LEU A 91 -8.09 7.10 4.54
N ALA A 92 -6.89 6.55 4.40
CA ALA A 92 -5.86 7.08 3.52
C ALA A 92 -5.40 6.00 2.54
N ILE A 93 -5.32 6.34 1.26
CA ILE A 93 -4.80 5.47 0.20
C ILE A 93 -3.72 6.23 -0.55
N ALA A 94 -2.57 5.62 -0.72
CA ALA A 94 -1.48 6.15 -1.54
C ALA A 94 -1.17 5.16 -2.67
N TYR A 95 -1.30 5.61 -3.92
CA TYR A 95 -1.13 4.81 -5.13
C TYR A 95 0.07 5.28 -5.95
N GLY A 96 0.90 4.34 -6.40
CA GLY A 96 2.03 4.60 -7.28
C GLY A 96 2.05 3.64 -8.47
N ASP A 97 2.21 4.18 -9.67
CA ASP A 97 2.21 3.41 -10.93
C ASP A 97 3.56 2.75 -11.28
N ASP A 98 4.62 3.00 -10.49
CA ASP A 98 5.99 2.52 -10.74
C ASP A 98 6.73 2.10 -9.45
N GLN A 99 6.86 0.80 -9.20
CA GLN A 99 7.55 0.26 -8.01
C GLN A 99 9.03 -0.11 -8.24
N ARG A 100 9.74 0.43 -9.26
CA ARG A 100 11.03 -0.14 -9.70
C ARG A 100 12.23 -0.09 -8.77
N ASP A 101 12.44 0.90 -7.90
CA ASP A 101 13.52 0.83 -6.86
C ASP A 101 13.64 2.05 -5.92
N SER A 102 12.82 3.10 -6.04
CA SER A 102 12.93 4.32 -5.20
C SER A 102 11.68 4.66 -4.38
N MET A 103 10.63 3.85 -4.48
CA MET A 103 9.39 4.01 -3.73
C MET A 103 9.34 3.05 -2.54
N GLN A 104 10.11 3.34 -1.49
CA GLN A 104 9.81 2.72 -0.21
C GLN A 104 8.47 3.28 0.26
N MET A 105 7.42 2.47 0.18
CA MET A 105 6.14 2.83 0.78
C MET A 105 6.40 3.26 2.22
N HIS A 106 6.02 4.49 2.54
CA HIS A 106 6.26 5.10 3.83
C HIS A 106 5.29 4.49 4.85
N TYR A 107 5.72 3.39 5.46
CA TYR A 107 4.86 2.63 6.35
C TYR A 107 4.49 3.44 7.61
N PRO A 108 3.25 3.29 8.12
CA PRO A 108 2.78 4.02 9.30
C PRO A 108 3.71 3.94 10.52
N GLU A 109 4.32 2.78 10.78
CA GLU A 109 5.25 2.61 11.91
C GLU A 109 6.53 3.46 11.82
N VAL A 110 6.85 4.00 10.65
CA VAL A 110 7.99 4.92 10.45
C VAL A 110 7.51 6.37 10.50
N CYS A 111 6.38 6.67 9.84
CA CYS A 111 5.87 8.04 9.74
C CYS A 111 5.25 8.57 11.03
N TYR A 112 4.54 7.74 11.78
CA TYR A 112 3.89 8.18 13.03
C TYR A 112 4.93 8.67 14.06
N PRO A 113 6.02 7.92 14.34
CA PRO A 113 7.11 8.43 15.18
C PRO A 113 7.75 9.72 14.67
N ALA A 114 7.96 9.84 13.36
CA ALA A 114 8.49 11.07 12.77
C ALA A 114 7.57 12.29 12.94
N GLN A 115 6.26 12.06 13.13
CA GLN A 115 5.26 13.10 13.42
C GLN A 115 5.04 13.31 14.94
N GLY A 116 5.84 12.65 15.78
CA GLY A 116 5.78 12.80 17.24
C GLY A 116 4.83 11.84 17.95
N PHE A 117 4.20 10.88 17.25
CA PHE A 117 3.44 9.82 17.91
C PHE A 117 4.37 8.79 18.54
N SER A 118 3.98 8.25 19.69
CA SER A 118 4.62 7.07 20.27
C SER A 118 3.99 5.79 19.70
N LEU A 119 4.83 4.86 19.24
CA LEU A 119 4.40 3.54 18.79
C LEU A 119 4.32 2.59 19.99
N GLN A 120 3.12 2.23 20.41
CA GLN A 120 2.88 1.39 21.59
C GLN A 120 2.95 -0.11 21.25
N SER A 121 2.44 -0.50 20.08
CA SER A 121 2.51 -1.88 19.62
C SER A 121 2.44 -1.99 18.11
N LYS A 122 2.96 -3.09 17.58
CA LYS A 122 2.87 -3.50 16.18
C LYS A 122 2.60 -5.00 16.12
N GLN A 123 1.57 -5.38 15.39
CA GLN A 123 1.14 -6.77 15.26
C GLN A 123 0.76 -7.05 13.81
N THR A 124 1.23 -8.17 13.27
CA THR A 124 0.73 -8.69 12.01
C THR A 124 -0.52 -9.52 12.27
N GLY A 125 -1.43 -9.54 11.30
CA GLY A 125 -2.65 -10.32 11.40
C GLY A 125 -3.31 -10.54 10.05
N THR A 126 -4.50 -11.11 10.11
CA THR A 126 -5.33 -11.36 8.94
C THR A 126 -6.72 -10.81 9.22
N LEU A 127 -7.26 -10.06 8.28
CA LEU A 127 -8.62 -9.54 8.31
C LEU A 127 -9.48 -10.39 7.38
N ALA A 128 -10.51 -11.02 7.93
CA ALA A 128 -11.48 -11.77 7.15
C ALA A 128 -12.52 -10.81 6.58
N THR A 129 -12.75 -10.92 5.27
CA THR A 129 -13.82 -10.25 4.55
C THR A 129 -14.68 -11.29 3.87
N GLU A 130 -15.89 -10.92 3.43
CA GLU A 130 -16.71 -11.78 2.57
C GLU A 130 -15.99 -12.20 1.28
N ASN A 131 -14.94 -11.46 0.90
CA ASN A 131 -14.21 -11.60 -0.36
C ASN A 131 -12.81 -12.21 -0.19
N GLY A 132 -12.51 -12.74 0.99
CA GLY A 132 -11.24 -13.40 1.30
C GLY A 132 -10.49 -12.81 2.48
N LEU A 133 -9.29 -13.33 2.69
CA LEU A 133 -8.40 -12.97 3.79
C LEU A 133 -7.40 -11.91 3.32
N ILE A 134 -7.35 -10.79 4.05
CA ILE A 134 -6.39 -9.71 3.80
C ILE A 134 -5.31 -9.75 4.87
N PRO A 135 -4.05 -9.99 4.48
CA PRO A 135 -2.93 -9.75 5.36
C PRO A 135 -2.82 -8.29 5.78
N VAL A 136 -2.85 -8.01 7.09
CA VAL A 136 -2.80 -6.65 7.62
C VAL A 136 -1.73 -6.51 8.69
N THR A 137 -1.28 -5.28 8.90
CA THR A 137 -0.53 -4.88 10.09
C THR A 137 -1.36 -3.89 10.88
N ARG A 138 -1.43 -4.13 12.18
CA ARG A 138 -2.07 -3.27 13.17
C ARG A 138 -1.00 -2.60 14.01
N ILE A 139 -1.10 -1.29 14.17
CA ILE A 139 -0.26 -0.54 15.09
C ILE A 139 -1.13 0.25 16.06
N LEU A 140 -0.71 0.32 17.31
CA LEU A 140 -1.27 1.23 18.29
C LEU A 140 -0.33 2.42 18.43
N THR A 141 -0.84 3.62 18.16
CA THR A 141 -0.08 4.86 18.30
C THR A 141 -0.79 5.82 19.23
N ASN A 142 -0.03 6.71 19.87
CA ASN A 142 -0.62 7.79 20.67
C ASN A 142 0.16 9.10 20.58
N LEU A 143 -0.56 10.21 20.69
CA LEU A 143 -0.02 11.56 20.78
C LEU A 143 -0.72 12.29 21.93
N GLY A 144 -0.05 12.38 23.08
CA GLY A 144 -0.67 12.91 24.31
C GLY A 144 -1.86 12.04 24.74
N GLN A 145 -3.07 12.62 24.76
CA GLN A 145 -4.31 11.92 25.09
C GLN A 145 -5.00 11.27 23.88
N ARG A 146 -4.51 11.51 22.65
CA ARG A 146 -5.07 10.92 21.44
C ARG A 146 -4.47 9.54 21.23
N ASN A 147 -5.30 8.50 21.39
CA ASN A 147 -4.96 7.15 20.97
C ASN A 147 -5.49 6.92 19.56
N GLU A 148 -4.61 6.47 18.66
CA GLU A 148 -4.94 6.20 17.27
C GLU A 148 -4.47 4.79 16.88
N PRO A 149 -5.34 3.78 17.05
CA PRO A 149 -5.15 2.47 16.46
C PRO A 149 -5.25 2.55 14.94
N VAL A 150 -4.36 1.85 14.23
CA VAL A 150 -4.27 1.87 12.78
C VAL A 150 -4.20 0.44 12.26
N THR A 151 -5.00 0.12 11.24
CA THR A 151 -4.88 -1.09 10.42
C THR A 151 -4.44 -0.67 9.02
N TYR A 152 -3.39 -1.29 8.49
CA TYR A 152 -2.92 -1.01 7.13
C TYR A 152 -2.42 -2.26 6.42
N TRP A 153 -2.39 -2.20 5.09
CA TRP A 153 -1.77 -3.23 4.25
C TRP A 153 -1.27 -2.60 2.95
N THR A 154 -0.48 -3.37 2.20
CA THR A 154 0.05 -2.93 0.91
C THR A 154 -0.23 -3.93 -0.18
N THR A 155 -0.52 -3.43 -1.37
CA THR A 155 -0.64 -4.25 -2.58
C THR A 155 0.48 -3.90 -3.56
N VAL A 156 0.99 -4.91 -4.26
CA VAL A 156 1.93 -4.74 -5.39
C VAL A 156 1.41 -5.59 -6.55
N GLY A 157 1.07 -4.95 -7.67
CA GLY A 157 0.24 -5.55 -8.70
C GLY A 157 -1.10 -5.96 -8.12
N ASN A 158 -1.43 -7.25 -8.26
CA ASN A 158 -2.65 -7.84 -7.71
C ASN A 158 -2.38 -8.73 -6.48
N ARG A 159 -1.31 -8.48 -5.70
CA ARG A 159 -0.95 -9.33 -4.54
C ARG A 159 -0.73 -8.49 -3.27
N VAL A 160 -1.09 -9.06 -2.12
CA VAL A 160 -0.81 -8.50 -0.78
C VAL A 160 0.41 -9.19 -0.20
N PHE A 161 1.29 -8.43 0.45
CA PHE A 161 2.52 -8.97 1.06
C PHE A 161 2.61 -8.63 2.55
N GLN A 162 3.04 -9.61 3.35
CA GLN A 162 3.25 -9.45 4.80
C GLN A 162 4.69 -9.07 5.17
N GLY A 163 5.61 -9.00 4.22
CA GLY A 163 7.02 -8.73 4.50
C GLY A 163 7.87 -8.40 3.27
N GLY A 164 9.02 -7.77 3.53
CA GLY A 164 9.89 -7.22 2.48
C GLY A 164 10.49 -8.26 1.53
N LEU A 165 10.80 -9.48 1.99
CA LEU A 165 11.41 -10.51 1.14
C LEU A 165 10.42 -11.08 0.12
N GLN A 166 9.17 -11.35 0.53
CA GLN A 166 8.12 -11.85 -0.37
C GLN A 166 7.75 -10.78 -1.41
N LYS A 167 7.67 -9.52 -0.99
CA LYS A 167 7.50 -8.36 -1.88
C LYS A 167 8.62 -8.31 -2.92
N LYS A 168 9.88 -8.41 -2.49
CA LYS A 168 11.06 -8.35 -3.39
C LYS A 168 11.11 -9.49 -4.39
N LEU A 169 10.74 -10.71 -3.98
CA LEU A 169 10.63 -11.85 -4.90
C LEU A 169 9.54 -11.66 -5.96
N ALA A 170 8.39 -11.08 -5.57
CA ALA A 170 7.33 -10.77 -6.53
C ALA A 170 7.74 -9.67 -7.50
N GLU A 171 8.36 -8.59 -7.01
CA GLU A 171 8.93 -7.52 -7.84
C GLU A 171 9.96 -8.07 -8.85
N MET A 172 10.86 -8.95 -8.40
CA MET A 172 11.81 -9.64 -9.29
C MET A 172 11.08 -10.47 -10.35
N SER A 173 10.02 -11.19 -9.98
CA SER A 173 9.24 -12.00 -10.93
C SER A 173 8.54 -11.15 -12.00
N TYR A 174 8.05 -9.94 -11.64
CA TYR A 174 7.49 -9.01 -12.61
C TYR A 174 8.58 -8.39 -13.50
N GLY A 175 9.72 -8.00 -12.90
CA GLY A 175 10.86 -7.45 -13.63
C GLY A 175 11.42 -8.40 -14.68
N LEU A 176 11.54 -9.69 -14.35
CA LEU A 176 11.96 -10.74 -15.31
C LEU A 176 10.96 -10.93 -16.47
N ASN A 177 9.68 -10.58 -16.28
CA ASN A 177 8.66 -10.59 -17.32
C ASN A 177 8.54 -9.24 -18.06
N GLY A 178 9.48 -8.30 -17.83
CA GLY A 178 9.48 -6.98 -18.47
C GLY A 178 8.43 -6.00 -17.94
N LYS A 179 7.75 -6.34 -16.83
CA LYS A 179 6.62 -5.60 -16.26
C LYS A 179 7.01 -4.83 -15.00
N ILE A 180 6.39 -3.67 -14.83
CA ILE A 180 6.54 -2.80 -13.65
C ILE A 180 5.22 -2.85 -12.88
N PRO A 181 5.19 -3.42 -11.67
CA PRO A 181 3.96 -3.46 -10.90
C PRO A 181 3.62 -2.08 -10.35
N ASP A 182 2.32 -1.79 -10.31
CA ASP A 182 1.75 -0.71 -9.51
C ASP A 182 1.69 -1.14 -8.04
N GLY A 183 1.40 -0.22 -7.13
CA GLY A 183 1.20 -0.57 -5.73
C GLY A 183 0.37 0.45 -4.96
N MET A 184 -0.26 -0.02 -3.89
CA MET A 184 -1.04 0.81 -2.97
C MET A 184 -0.64 0.56 -1.53
N LEU A 185 -0.63 1.62 -0.73
CA LEU A 185 -0.69 1.57 0.73
C LEU A 185 -2.08 2.02 1.16
N ILE A 186 -2.82 1.13 1.81
CA ILE A 186 -4.15 1.41 2.35
C ILE A 186 -4.01 1.48 3.86
N ARG A 187 -4.44 2.58 4.46
CA ARG A 187 -4.43 2.85 5.90
C ARG A 187 -5.82 3.21 6.37
N VAL A 188 -6.29 2.51 7.40
CA VAL A 188 -7.55 2.77 8.09
C VAL A 188 -7.23 3.03 9.55
N SER A 189 -7.56 4.22 10.06
CA SER A 189 -7.35 4.57 11.47
C SER A 189 -8.60 5.18 12.10
N SER A 190 -8.67 5.14 13.43
CA SER A 190 -9.71 5.79 14.21
C SER A 190 -9.12 6.35 15.50
N ILE A 191 -9.76 7.34 16.10
CA ILE A 191 -9.37 7.85 17.42
C ILE A 191 -10.19 7.09 18.44
N ASP A 192 -9.53 6.24 19.22
CA ASP A 192 -10.20 5.36 20.17
C ASP A 192 -9.26 4.99 21.32
N ALA A 193 -9.75 5.11 22.55
CA ALA A 193 -9.01 4.69 23.73
C ALA A 193 -8.91 3.16 23.84
N GLU A 194 -9.89 2.43 23.27
CA GLU A 194 -9.98 0.99 23.32
C GLU A 194 -9.53 0.38 21.98
N ALA A 195 -8.27 -0.03 21.90
CA ALA A 195 -7.68 -0.56 20.67
C ALA A 195 -8.43 -1.79 20.08
N PRO A 196 -8.91 -2.77 20.89
CA PRO A 196 -9.69 -3.88 20.36
C PRO A 196 -10.97 -3.43 19.63
N ARG A 197 -11.77 -2.55 20.27
CA ARG A 197 -12.97 -1.97 19.66
C ARG A 197 -12.65 -1.23 18.37
N ALA A 198 -11.57 -0.45 18.35
CA ALA A 198 -11.13 0.24 17.14
C ALA A 198 -10.82 -0.73 15.99
N TYR A 199 -10.09 -1.82 16.26
CA TYR A 199 -9.76 -2.80 15.24
C TYR A 199 -10.98 -3.56 14.71
N GLU A 200 -12.01 -3.77 15.55
CA GLU A 200 -13.30 -4.33 15.13
C GLU A 200 -14.06 -3.36 14.21
N MET A 201 -14.18 -2.08 14.60
CA MET A 201 -14.82 -1.05 13.79
C MET A 201 -14.11 -0.86 12.44
N GLN A 202 -12.77 -0.87 12.45
CA GLN A 202 -11.95 -0.81 11.24
C GLN A 202 -12.18 -2.04 10.35
N ALA A 203 -12.29 -3.24 10.93
CA ALA A 203 -12.55 -4.45 10.16
C ALA A 203 -13.93 -4.42 9.50
N GLN A 204 -14.97 -4.01 10.23
CA GLN A 204 -16.32 -3.85 9.70
C GLN A 204 -16.36 -2.81 8.56
N PHE A 205 -15.68 -1.67 8.74
CA PHE A 205 -15.57 -0.65 7.71
C PHE A 205 -14.89 -1.17 6.45
N ILE A 206 -13.76 -1.88 6.60
CA ILE A 206 -13.00 -2.45 5.49
C ILE A 206 -13.85 -3.45 4.70
N ASP A 207 -14.55 -4.35 5.40
CA ASP A 207 -15.41 -5.36 4.76
C ASP A 207 -16.56 -4.71 3.99
N GLN A 208 -17.29 -3.76 4.60
CA GLN A 208 -18.38 -3.04 3.95
C GLN A 208 -17.91 -2.18 2.76
N MET A 209 -16.76 -1.51 2.90
CA MET A 209 -16.16 -0.71 1.83
C MET A 209 -15.84 -1.60 0.63
N LEU A 210 -15.16 -2.73 0.87
CA LEU A 210 -14.80 -3.67 -0.20
C LEU A 210 -16.04 -4.31 -0.85
N GLY A 211 -17.09 -4.60 -0.08
CA GLY A 211 -18.37 -5.08 -0.59
C GLY A 211 -19.04 -4.10 -1.56
N ALA A 212 -18.87 -2.79 -1.35
CA ALA A 212 -19.43 -1.75 -2.22
C ALA A 212 -18.63 -1.50 -3.51
N LEU A 213 -17.41 -2.05 -3.63
CA LEU A 213 -16.59 -1.93 -4.84
C LEU A 213 -17.01 -2.92 -5.93
N THR A 214 -16.74 -2.59 -7.18
CA THR A 214 -16.77 -3.55 -8.30
C THR A 214 -15.74 -4.66 -8.05
N SER A 215 -15.93 -5.84 -8.64
CA SER A 215 -15.02 -6.98 -8.48
C SER A 215 -13.58 -6.64 -8.88
N GLU A 216 -13.42 -5.85 -9.94
CA GLU A 216 -12.11 -5.39 -10.43
C GLU A 216 -11.41 -4.45 -9.44
N HIS A 217 -12.11 -3.42 -8.96
CA HIS A 217 -11.56 -2.48 -7.97
C HIS A 217 -11.26 -3.18 -6.65
N ARG A 218 -12.13 -4.11 -6.25
CA ARG A 218 -11.95 -4.92 -5.04
C ARG A 218 -10.65 -5.73 -5.12
N GLN A 219 -10.40 -6.41 -6.24
CA GLN A 219 -9.17 -7.20 -6.46
C GLN A 219 -7.89 -6.38 -6.34
N LYS A 220 -7.93 -5.10 -6.74
CA LYS A 220 -6.81 -4.18 -6.60
C LYS A 220 -6.52 -3.83 -5.13
N LEU A 221 -7.55 -3.68 -4.28
CA LEU A 221 -7.39 -3.33 -2.86
C LEU A 221 -7.12 -4.55 -1.97
N ASN A 222 -7.86 -5.64 -2.13
CA ASN A 222 -7.73 -6.82 -1.28
C ASN A 222 -6.57 -7.74 -1.70
N GLY A 223 -6.05 -7.53 -2.93
CA GLY A 223 -5.15 -8.44 -3.62
C GLY A 223 -5.79 -9.82 -3.86
N MET A 224 -5.27 -10.56 -4.84
CA MET A 224 -5.55 -11.98 -4.95
C MET A 224 -4.92 -12.69 -3.75
N PRO A 225 -5.62 -13.65 -3.12
CA PRO A 225 -4.97 -14.57 -2.19
C PRO A 225 -3.75 -15.12 -2.91
N GLY A 226 -2.56 -14.83 -2.39
CA GLY A 226 -1.36 -15.48 -2.89
C GLY A 226 -1.63 -16.96 -2.80
N SER A 227 -1.59 -17.67 -3.91
CA SER A 227 -1.51 -19.13 -3.93
C SER A 227 -0.22 -19.48 -3.19
N GLY A 228 -0.31 -19.59 -1.87
CA GLY A 228 0.71 -20.21 -1.06
C GLY A 228 0.84 -21.61 -1.62
N HIS A 229 1.97 -21.88 -2.27
CA HIS A 229 2.40 -23.27 -2.40
C HIS A 229 2.53 -23.79 -0.97
N GLN A 230 1.63 -24.72 -0.65
CA GLN A 230 1.92 -25.77 0.33
C GLN A 230 3.16 -26.53 -0.12
#